data_AF-A0AAU0XM83-F1
#
_entry.id   AF-A0AAU0XM83-F1
#
_cell.length_a   1.000
_cell.length_b   1.000
_cell.length_c   1.000
_cell.angle_alpha   90.00
_cell.angle_beta   90.00
_cell.angle_gamma   90.00
#
_symmetry.space_group_name_H-M   'P 1'
#
loop_
_entity.id
_entity.type
_entity.pdbx_description
1 polymer ?
#
loop_
_entity_poly.entity_id
_entity_poly.type
_entity_poly.pdbx_seq_one_letter_code
_entity_poly.pdbx_strand_id
1 'polypeptide(L)'
;MIDHAHDLEAVREATDRLLSATGKLDNITVPEPSRLPGWSRGHVLAHLSRNADALVNVLRSRPMYADSETRDRDIERDAPRPLAEQLADVRESAARFLAAAAEPADWSRTITMRNGVTDSASRLPFRRWIEVELHHVDLGIGYELEDLPDEFVVREIDFLTERFGRHPEVVSTGVAADGGKFWTTGGGAEGGPVVVRGPAPELLGWLSGRRDGSALTVDGGHLPVLPPL
;
A
#
# COMPACT_ATOMS: atom_id res chain seq x y z
N MET A 1 -8.15 16.74 -3.02
CA MET A 1 -7.13 17.65 -2.44
C MET A 1 -6.38 16.83 -1.42
N ILE A 2 -5.05 16.87 -1.41
CA ILE A 2 -4.27 16.12 -0.40
C ILE A 2 -4.50 16.80 0.96
N ASP A 3 -5.03 16.05 1.92
CA ASP A 3 -5.22 16.49 3.29
C ASP A 3 -4.43 15.56 4.21
N HIS A 4 -3.20 15.96 4.51
CA HIS A 4 -2.28 15.18 5.33
C HIS A 4 -2.80 14.96 6.75
N ALA A 5 -3.62 15.86 7.30
CA ALA A 5 -4.16 15.73 8.65
C ALA A 5 -5.25 14.65 8.69
N HIS A 6 -6.17 14.68 7.70
CA HIS A 6 -7.14 13.60 7.49
C HIS A 6 -6.46 12.25 7.26
N ASP A 7 -5.42 12.22 6.42
CA ASP A 7 -4.68 11.00 6.12
C ASP A 7 -3.94 10.44 7.34
N LEU A 8 -3.42 11.29 8.24
CA LEU A 8 -2.80 10.83 9.49
C LEU A 8 -3.82 10.18 10.43
N GLU A 9 -5.03 10.71 10.47
CA GLU A 9 -6.12 10.10 11.24
C GLU A 9 -6.55 8.76 10.64
N ALA A 10 -6.67 8.69 9.31
CA ALA A 10 -6.97 7.44 8.61
C ALA A 10 -5.87 6.36 8.83
N VAL A 11 -4.59 6.75 8.87
CA VAL A 11 -3.48 5.86 9.25
C VAL A 11 -3.65 5.33 10.67
N ARG A 12 -4.03 6.20 11.62
CA ARG A 12 -4.25 5.80 13.02
C ARG A 12 -5.37 4.77 13.11
N GLU A 13 -6.52 5.03 12.49
CA GLU A 13 -7.66 4.12 12.48
C GLU A 13 -7.36 2.79 11.79
N ALA A 14 -6.67 2.82 10.65
CA ALA A 14 -6.23 1.61 9.94
C ALA A 14 -5.26 0.77 10.79
N THR A 15 -4.34 1.44 11.49
CA THR A 15 -3.37 0.76 12.37
C THR A 15 -4.06 0.12 13.58
N ASP A 16 -5.01 0.81 14.20
CA ASP A 16 -5.80 0.29 15.32
C ASP A 16 -6.62 -0.94 14.89
N ARG A 17 -7.24 -0.90 13.70
CA ARG A 17 -7.97 -2.04 13.12
C ARG A 17 -7.05 -3.22 12.84
N LEU A 18 -5.88 -2.99 12.25
CA LEU A 18 -4.86 -4.02 12.01
C LEU A 18 -4.40 -4.66 13.32
N LEU A 19 -4.07 -3.87 14.34
CA LEU A 19 -3.66 -4.37 15.66
C LEU A 19 -4.76 -5.17 16.36
N SER A 20 -6.02 -4.74 16.22
CA SER A 20 -7.18 -5.48 16.76
C SER A 20 -7.36 -6.85 16.09
N ALA A 21 -7.22 -6.92 14.77
CA ALA A 21 -7.34 -8.17 14.02
C ALA A 21 -6.17 -9.11 14.30
N THR A 22 -4.94 -8.61 14.24
CA THR A 22 -3.70 -9.38 14.44
C THR A 22 -3.50 -9.80 15.89
N GLY A 23 -4.06 -9.06 16.86
CA GLY A 23 -4.09 -9.44 18.28
C GLY A 23 -4.87 -10.73 18.58
N LYS A 24 -5.65 -11.24 17.62
CA LYS A 24 -6.40 -12.50 17.73
C LYS A 24 -5.61 -13.71 17.22
N LEU A 25 -4.45 -13.50 16.62
CA LEU A 25 -3.56 -14.57 16.14
C LEU A 25 -2.83 -15.22 17.33
N ASP A 26 -2.10 -16.29 17.03
CA ASP A 26 -1.19 -16.93 17.98
C ASP A 26 0.21 -17.13 17.36
N ASN A 27 1.17 -17.58 18.18
CA ASN A 27 2.55 -17.83 17.75
C ASN A 27 2.68 -18.99 16.76
N ILE A 28 1.63 -19.78 16.52
CA ILE A 28 1.59 -20.88 15.55
C ILE A 28 1.13 -20.33 14.18
N THR A 29 0.19 -19.39 14.15
CA THR A 29 -0.34 -18.76 12.93
C THR A 29 0.58 -17.67 12.36
N VAL A 30 1.34 -16.96 13.20
CA VAL A 30 2.28 -15.92 12.74
C VAL A 30 3.32 -16.42 11.70
N PRO A 31 3.96 -17.58 11.88
CA PRO A 31 4.91 -18.10 10.90
C PRO A 31 4.27 -18.69 9.64
N GLU A 32 2.95 -18.88 9.60
CA GLU A 32 2.27 -19.37 8.41
C GLU A 32 2.31 -18.38 7.24
N PRO A 33 2.15 -18.85 5.99
CA PRO A 33 2.13 -17.99 4.81
C PRO A 33 1.10 -16.87 4.88
N SER A 34 1.51 -15.68 4.45
CA SER A 34 0.62 -14.60 4.04
C SER A 34 0.18 -14.80 2.57
N ARG A 35 -0.56 -13.84 2.00
CA ARG A 35 -0.86 -13.83 0.56
C ARG A 35 0.31 -13.39 -0.30
N LEU A 36 1.32 -12.75 0.28
CA LEU A 36 2.52 -12.34 -0.46
C LEU A 36 3.45 -13.55 -0.65
N PRO A 37 3.90 -13.83 -1.89
CA PRO A 37 4.78 -14.96 -2.16
C PRO A 37 6.05 -14.93 -1.31
N GLY A 38 6.32 -16.04 -0.61
CA GLY A 38 7.51 -16.20 0.23
C GLY A 38 7.45 -15.49 1.58
N TRP A 39 6.40 -14.73 1.90
CA TRP A 39 6.29 -13.99 3.15
C TRP A 39 5.30 -14.67 4.10
N SER A 40 5.73 -14.90 5.34
CA SER A 40 4.80 -15.23 6.43
C SER A 40 4.06 -13.99 6.93
N ARG A 41 3.01 -14.18 7.75
CA ARG A 41 2.35 -13.06 8.45
C ARG A 41 3.33 -12.28 9.33
N GLY A 42 4.29 -12.97 9.93
CA GLY A 42 5.41 -12.35 10.65
C GLY A 42 6.26 -11.40 9.77
N HIS A 43 6.53 -11.77 8.51
CA HIS A 43 7.25 -10.88 7.57
C HIS A 43 6.45 -9.61 7.27
N VAL A 44 5.12 -9.74 7.09
CA VAL A 44 4.24 -8.59 6.86
C VAL A 44 4.24 -7.64 8.05
N LEU A 45 4.13 -8.15 9.29
CA LEU A 45 4.17 -7.33 10.50
C LEU A 45 5.53 -6.65 10.73
N ALA A 46 6.62 -7.39 10.50
CA ALA A 46 7.97 -6.84 10.54
C ALA A 46 8.15 -5.71 9.51
N HIS A 47 7.74 -5.95 8.26
CA HIS A 47 7.76 -4.94 7.20
C HIS A 47 6.97 -3.68 7.56
N LEU A 48 5.75 -3.83 8.08
CA LEU A 48 4.94 -2.68 8.50
C LEU A 48 5.64 -1.84 9.57
N SER A 49 6.38 -2.48 10.49
CA SER A 49 7.16 -1.79 11.51
C SER A 49 8.38 -1.07 10.89
N ARG A 50 9.15 -1.75 10.03
CA ARG A 50 10.31 -1.15 9.34
C ARG A 50 9.91 -0.04 8.36
N ASN A 51 8.75 -0.15 7.72
CA ASN A 51 8.20 0.89 6.86
C ASN A 51 7.90 2.16 7.67
N ALA A 52 7.24 2.05 8.83
CA ALA A 52 6.97 3.22 9.68
C ALA A 52 8.28 3.93 10.08
N ASP A 53 9.30 3.17 10.48
CA ASP A 53 10.63 3.71 10.83
C ASP A 53 11.30 4.41 9.65
N ALA A 54 11.17 3.84 8.46
CA ALA A 54 11.68 4.44 7.23
C ALA A 54 10.95 5.75 6.87
N LEU A 55 9.65 5.85 7.13
CA LEU A 55 8.90 7.10 6.90
C LEU A 55 9.25 8.18 7.93
N VAL A 56 9.57 7.80 9.18
CA VAL A 56 10.16 8.73 10.16
C VAL A 56 11.49 9.30 9.64
N ASN A 57 12.33 8.47 9.01
CA ASN A 57 13.57 8.96 8.39
C ASN A 57 13.28 9.99 7.29
N VAL A 58 12.29 9.76 6.43
CA VAL A 58 11.89 10.69 5.37
C VAL A 58 11.39 12.02 5.94
N LEU A 59 10.57 11.99 6.99
CA LEU A 59 10.12 13.19 7.71
C LEU A 59 11.31 13.99 8.28
N ARG A 60 12.39 13.30 8.65
CA ARG A 60 13.65 13.88 9.14
C ARG A 60 14.69 14.15 8.04
N SER A 61 14.30 14.09 6.76
CA SER A 61 15.17 14.32 5.61
C SER A 61 16.40 13.38 5.57
N ARG A 62 16.20 12.12 5.98
CA ARG A 62 17.17 11.03 5.91
C ARG A 62 16.68 9.98 4.89
N PRO A 63 17.57 9.17 4.30
CA PRO A 63 17.16 8.05 3.46
C PRO A 63 16.19 7.11 4.19
N MET A 64 15.19 6.57 3.48
CA MET A 64 14.23 5.60 4.04
C MET A 64 14.94 4.42 4.72
N TYR A 65 15.88 3.83 3.99
CA TYR A 65 16.74 2.73 4.42
C TYR A 65 18.19 3.09 4.09
N ALA A 66 19.15 2.46 4.78
CA ALA A 66 20.57 2.59 4.40
C ALA A 66 20.80 2.05 2.97
N ASP A 67 20.25 0.87 2.70
CA ASP A 67 20.21 0.21 1.41
C ASP A 67 19.10 -0.87 1.40
N SER A 68 18.85 -1.47 0.23
CA SER A 68 17.85 -2.54 0.10
C SER A 68 18.22 -3.79 0.91
N GLU A 69 19.51 -4.14 0.99
CA GLU A 69 19.96 -5.35 1.69
C GLU A 69 19.69 -5.24 3.21
N THR A 70 19.89 -4.06 3.78
CA THR A 70 19.64 -3.78 5.19
C THR A 70 18.16 -3.85 5.51
N ARG A 71 17.30 -3.30 4.64
CA ARG A 71 15.85 -3.45 4.77
C ARG A 71 15.46 -4.92 4.82
N ASP A 72 15.92 -5.70 3.83
CA ASP A 72 15.51 -7.09 3.70
C ASP A 72 16.03 -7.92 4.88
N ARG A 73 17.29 -7.71 5.29
CA ARG A 73 17.88 -8.33 6.48
C ARG A 73 17.12 -8.01 7.78
N ASP A 74 16.68 -6.76 7.94
CA ASP A 74 15.91 -6.35 9.12
C ASP A 74 14.54 -7.04 9.15
N ILE A 75 13.86 -7.18 8.01
CA ILE A 75 12.59 -7.90 7.91
C ILE A 75 12.78 -9.39 8.23
N GLU A 76 13.77 -10.05 7.61
CA GLU A 76 14.07 -11.48 7.83
C GLU A 76 14.43 -11.78 9.29
N ARG A 77 15.23 -10.90 9.92
CA ARG A 77 15.58 -11.02 11.34
C ARG A 77 14.35 -10.91 12.24
N ASP A 78 13.42 -10.03 11.90
CA ASP A 78 12.30 -9.65 12.78
C ASP A 78 11.05 -10.52 12.55
N ALA A 79 10.88 -11.09 11.35
CA ALA A 79 9.76 -11.96 11.00
C ALA A 79 9.49 -13.14 11.96
N PRO A 80 10.49 -13.87 12.50
CA PRO A 80 10.24 -15.02 13.37
C PRO A 80 9.96 -14.65 14.84
N ARG A 81 9.90 -13.35 15.20
CA ARG A 81 9.62 -12.94 16.58
C ARG A 81 8.24 -13.41 17.05
N PRO A 82 8.05 -13.69 18.35
CA PRO A 82 6.74 -13.96 18.92
C PRO A 82 5.73 -12.83 18.64
N LEU A 83 4.46 -13.18 18.51
CA LEU A 83 3.37 -12.25 18.20
C LEU A 83 3.36 -11.03 19.13
N ALA A 84 3.56 -11.24 20.44
CA ALA A 84 3.57 -10.14 21.40
C ALA A 84 4.64 -9.08 21.08
N GLU A 85 5.83 -9.52 20.64
CA GLU A 85 6.92 -8.63 20.22
C GLU A 85 6.60 -7.95 18.88
N GLN A 86 6.02 -8.68 17.92
CA GLN A 86 5.57 -8.09 16.65
C GLN A 86 4.53 -6.98 16.87
N LEU A 87 3.51 -7.22 17.69
CA LEU A 87 2.45 -6.25 17.97
C LEU A 87 2.95 -5.05 18.77
N ALA A 88 3.93 -5.26 19.66
CA ALA A 88 4.60 -4.16 20.33
C ALA A 88 5.37 -3.29 19.33
N ASP A 89 6.16 -3.90 18.43
CA ASP A 89 6.95 -3.18 17.43
C ASP A 89 6.07 -2.40 16.44
N VAL A 90 4.96 -3.00 15.96
CA VAL A 90 3.99 -2.31 15.09
C VAL A 90 3.38 -1.09 15.81
N ARG A 91 3.00 -1.24 17.08
CA ARG A 91 2.41 -0.14 17.87
C ARG A 91 3.42 0.98 18.11
N GLU A 92 4.65 0.63 18.51
CA GLU A 92 5.69 1.60 18.84
C GLU A 92 6.21 2.33 17.60
N SER A 93 6.42 1.63 16.49
CA SER A 93 6.83 2.23 15.21
C SER A 93 5.73 3.13 14.63
N ALA A 94 4.45 2.73 14.71
CA ALA A 94 3.33 3.59 14.31
C ALA A 94 3.23 4.84 15.19
N ALA A 95 3.40 4.72 16.51
CA ALA A 95 3.41 5.86 17.41
C ALA A 95 4.58 6.81 17.12
N ARG A 96 5.78 6.28 16.80
CA ARG A 96 6.94 7.09 16.38
C ARG A 96 6.67 7.83 15.07
N PHE A 97 6.00 7.20 14.10
CA PHE A 97 5.58 7.85 12.86
C PHE A 97 4.60 9.00 13.12
N LEU A 98 3.53 8.76 13.88
CA LEU A 98 2.55 9.80 14.20
C LEU A 98 3.17 10.96 14.99
N ALA A 99 4.06 10.67 15.95
CA ALA A 99 4.77 11.70 16.70
C ALA A 99 5.66 12.56 15.80
N ALA A 100 6.42 11.94 14.87
CA ALA A 100 7.24 12.67 13.92
C ALA A 100 6.41 13.51 12.93
N ALA A 101 5.22 13.03 12.55
CA ALA A 101 4.31 13.76 11.67
C ALA A 101 3.57 14.90 12.40
N ALA A 102 3.43 14.85 13.72
CA ALA A 102 2.83 15.92 14.51
C ALA A 102 3.77 17.12 14.73
N GLU A 103 5.08 16.96 14.49
CA GLU A 103 6.04 18.06 14.57
C GLU A 103 5.76 19.12 13.48
N PRO A 104 5.86 20.43 13.78
CA PRO A 104 5.69 21.47 12.77
C PRO A 104 6.70 21.32 11.62
N ALA A 105 6.19 21.23 10.38
CA ALA A 105 7.00 21.05 9.19
C ALA A 105 6.38 21.74 7.97
N ASP A 106 7.20 22.01 6.95
CA ASP A 106 6.72 22.37 5.63
C ASP A 106 6.23 21.12 4.89
N TRP A 107 4.91 20.94 4.82
CA TRP A 107 4.27 19.83 4.12
C TRP A 107 4.29 19.95 2.60
N SER A 108 4.66 21.12 2.06
CA SER A 108 4.80 21.32 0.61
C SER A 108 6.17 20.86 0.09
N ARG A 109 7.18 20.73 0.97
CA ARG A 109 8.55 20.36 0.59
C ARG A 109 8.61 19.04 -0.15
N THR A 110 9.56 18.94 -1.07
CA THR A 110 9.89 17.68 -1.74
C THR A 110 10.58 16.73 -0.78
N ILE A 111 10.15 15.47 -0.80
CA ILE A 111 10.76 14.34 -0.11
C ILE A 111 11.27 13.32 -1.14
N THR A 112 12.25 12.52 -0.74
CA THR A 112 12.77 11.42 -1.53
C THR A 112 12.43 10.10 -0.86
N MET A 113 11.67 9.28 -1.57
CA MET A 113 11.28 7.93 -1.21
C MET A 113 12.32 6.92 -1.72
N ARG A 114 12.04 5.63 -1.58
CA ARG A 114 12.87 4.55 -2.11
C ARG A 114 13.09 4.70 -3.62
N ASN A 115 14.25 4.24 -4.11
CA ASN A 115 14.64 4.24 -5.53
C ASN A 115 14.67 5.63 -6.18
N GLY A 116 14.84 6.70 -5.39
CA GLY A 116 14.92 8.07 -5.89
C GLY A 116 13.59 8.68 -6.32
N VAL A 117 12.46 8.02 -6.06
CA VAL A 117 11.13 8.57 -6.31
C VAL A 117 10.93 9.80 -5.43
N THR A 118 10.62 10.95 -6.04
CA THR A 118 10.33 12.18 -5.31
C THR A 118 8.83 12.40 -5.19
N ASP A 119 8.41 13.02 -4.08
CA ASP A 119 7.01 13.33 -3.80
C ASP A 119 6.89 14.59 -2.93
N SER A 120 5.68 15.12 -2.75
CA SER A 120 5.41 16.12 -1.71
C SER A 120 5.30 15.44 -0.35
N ALA A 121 5.85 16.06 0.70
CA ALA A 121 5.73 15.57 2.07
C ALA A 121 4.25 15.34 2.47
N SER A 122 3.34 16.17 1.98
CA SER A 122 1.90 16.06 2.21
C SER A 122 1.28 14.73 1.77
N ARG A 123 1.88 13.99 0.83
CA ARG A 123 1.40 12.66 0.41
C ARG A 123 1.90 11.52 1.29
N LEU A 124 2.89 11.76 2.16
CA LEU A 124 3.52 10.72 2.96
C LEU A 124 2.54 9.98 3.89
N PRO A 125 1.56 10.65 4.53
CA PRO A 125 0.54 9.96 5.31
C PRO A 125 -0.32 9.02 4.45
N PHE A 126 -0.74 9.46 3.25
CA PHE A 126 -1.44 8.58 2.32
C PHE A 126 -0.59 7.37 1.91
N ARG A 127 0.72 7.58 1.66
CA ARG A 127 1.67 6.48 1.40
C ARG A 127 1.69 5.46 2.55
N ARG A 128 1.67 5.92 3.80
CA ARG A 128 1.58 5.04 4.96
C ARG A 128 0.23 4.33 5.04
N TRP A 129 -0.86 5.02 4.72
CA TRP A 129 -2.20 4.44 4.75
C TRP A 129 -2.31 3.26 3.78
N ILE A 130 -1.79 3.42 2.56
CA ILE A 130 -1.69 2.35 1.55
C ILE A 130 -1.00 1.11 2.11
N GLU A 131 0.16 1.29 2.74
CA GLU A 131 0.93 0.18 3.32
C GLU A 131 0.11 -0.56 4.38
N VAL A 132 -0.56 0.15 5.28
CA VAL A 132 -1.32 -0.48 6.37
C VAL A 132 -2.54 -1.23 5.85
N GLU A 133 -3.34 -0.62 4.97
CA GLU A 133 -4.58 -1.21 4.46
C GLU A 133 -4.32 -2.41 3.57
N LEU A 134 -3.46 -2.25 2.57
CA LEU A 134 -3.21 -3.33 1.61
C LEU A 134 -2.47 -4.49 2.27
N HIS A 135 -1.55 -4.23 3.21
CA HIS A 135 -0.91 -5.31 3.94
C HIS A 135 -1.80 -5.95 5.01
N HIS A 136 -2.85 -5.27 5.47
CA HIS A 136 -3.89 -5.93 6.26
C HIS A 136 -4.60 -7.00 5.42
N VAL A 137 -4.92 -6.70 4.16
CA VAL A 137 -5.45 -7.69 3.20
C VAL A 137 -4.45 -8.81 2.95
N ASP A 138 -3.17 -8.47 2.80
CA ASP A 138 -2.11 -9.44 2.51
C ASP A 138 -1.88 -10.44 3.65
N LEU A 139 -2.19 -10.08 4.89
CA LEU A 139 -2.12 -11.02 6.01
C LEU A 139 -3.01 -12.25 5.80
N GLY A 140 -4.08 -12.15 5.00
CA GLY A 140 -4.96 -13.28 4.71
C GLY A 140 -5.60 -13.86 5.97
N ILE A 141 -6.12 -12.97 6.82
CA ILE A 141 -6.75 -13.28 8.13
C ILE A 141 -8.24 -12.91 8.16
N GLY A 142 -8.88 -12.82 6.99
CA GLY A 142 -10.30 -12.51 6.85
C GLY A 142 -10.64 -11.02 6.72
N TYR A 143 -9.65 -10.17 6.42
CA TYR A 143 -9.85 -8.79 5.99
C TYR A 143 -9.57 -8.71 4.49
N GLU A 144 -10.56 -8.29 3.70
CA GLU A 144 -10.56 -8.34 2.24
C GLU A 144 -10.59 -6.94 1.60
N LEU A 145 -10.45 -6.87 0.27
CA LEU A 145 -10.54 -5.59 -0.45
C LEU A 145 -11.92 -4.93 -0.32
N GLU A 146 -12.96 -5.72 -0.08
CA GLU A 146 -14.32 -5.27 0.20
C GLU A 146 -14.47 -4.62 1.58
N ASP A 147 -13.55 -4.87 2.52
CA ASP A 147 -13.57 -4.28 3.86
C ASP A 147 -12.84 -2.94 3.94
N LEU A 148 -12.18 -2.53 2.84
CA LEU A 148 -11.47 -1.27 2.75
C LEU A 148 -12.46 -0.09 2.76
N PRO A 149 -12.13 1.04 3.42
CA PRO A 149 -12.95 2.24 3.35
C PRO A 149 -13.16 2.70 1.90
N ASP A 150 -14.39 3.08 1.52
CA ASP A 150 -14.71 3.53 0.15
C ASP A 150 -13.79 4.67 -0.32
N GLU A 151 -13.50 5.62 0.58
CA GLU A 151 -12.57 6.72 0.28
C GLU A 151 -11.17 6.22 -0.08
N PHE A 152 -10.66 5.24 0.69
CA PHE A 152 -9.35 4.63 0.44
C PHE A 152 -9.33 3.97 -0.93
N VAL A 153 -10.32 3.13 -1.24
CA VAL A 153 -10.41 2.41 -2.52
C VAL A 153 -10.37 3.40 -3.70
N VAL A 154 -11.18 4.45 -3.62
CA VAL A 154 -11.28 5.46 -4.67
C VAL A 154 -9.96 6.21 -4.88
N ARG A 155 -9.27 6.57 -3.79
CA ARG A 155 -7.99 7.31 -3.83
C ARG A 155 -6.81 6.43 -4.22
N GLU A 156 -6.82 5.17 -3.85
CA GLU A 156 -5.75 4.25 -4.24
C GLU A 156 -5.86 3.87 -5.72
N ILE A 157 -7.09 3.75 -6.26
CA ILE A 157 -7.29 3.65 -7.72
C ILE A 157 -6.79 4.93 -8.42
N ASP A 158 -7.08 6.13 -7.90
CA ASP A 158 -6.50 7.38 -8.44
C ASP A 158 -4.96 7.29 -8.48
N PHE A 159 -4.34 6.87 -7.37
CA PHE A 159 -2.89 6.78 -7.24
C PHE A 159 -2.27 5.75 -8.19
N LEU A 160 -2.83 4.54 -8.28
CA LEU A 160 -2.31 3.49 -9.14
C LEU A 160 -2.50 3.80 -10.62
N THR A 161 -3.63 4.41 -10.99
CA THR A 161 -3.85 4.84 -12.38
C THR A 161 -2.92 5.99 -12.78
N GLU A 162 -2.62 6.93 -11.87
CA GLU A 162 -1.57 7.94 -12.06
C GLU A 162 -0.19 7.30 -12.21
N ARG A 163 0.16 6.34 -11.34
CA ARG A 163 1.45 5.62 -11.35
C ARG A 163 1.72 4.90 -12.66
N PHE A 164 0.73 4.22 -13.23
CA PHE A 164 0.87 3.53 -14.52
C PHE A 164 0.60 4.44 -15.73
N GLY A 165 0.31 5.73 -15.52
CA GLY A 165 0.08 6.69 -16.59
C GLY A 165 1.29 6.80 -17.52
N ARG A 166 1.07 6.61 -18.82
CA ARG A 166 2.10 6.58 -19.88
C ARG A 166 3.19 5.52 -19.68
N HIS A 167 2.93 4.48 -18.88
CA HIS A 167 3.90 3.40 -18.70
C HIS A 167 4.19 2.73 -20.05
N PRO A 168 5.48 2.54 -20.44
CA PRO A 168 5.86 2.07 -21.77
C PRO A 168 5.36 0.66 -22.12
N GLU A 169 5.00 -0.12 -21.10
CA GLU A 169 4.51 -1.50 -21.25
C GLU A 169 2.98 -1.63 -21.11
N VAL A 170 2.27 -0.52 -20.83
CA VAL A 170 0.82 -0.55 -20.61
C VAL A 170 0.11 0.19 -21.73
N VAL A 171 -0.82 -0.48 -22.41
CA VAL A 171 -1.67 0.10 -23.45
C VAL A 171 -2.59 1.17 -22.88
N SER A 172 -3.11 2.06 -23.73
CA SER A 172 -4.09 3.06 -23.28
C SER A 172 -5.31 2.36 -22.68
N THR A 173 -5.57 2.60 -21.39
CA THR A 173 -6.57 1.84 -20.63
C THR A 173 -7.52 2.79 -19.91
N GLY A 174 -8.80 2.71 -20.25
CA GLY A 174 -9.88 3.27 -19.43
C GLY A 174 -10.21 2.32 -18.29
N VAL A 175 -10.39 2.84 -17.09
CA VAL A 175 -10.78 2.07 -15.90
C VAL A 175 -12.11 2.64 -15.42
N ALA A 176 -13.16 1.81 -15.35
CA ALA A 176 -14.51 2.28 -15.03
C ALA A 176 -15.11 1.47 -13.87
N ALA A 177 -15.35 2.12 -12.74
CA ALA A 177 -16.07 1.50 -11.63
C ALA A 177 -17.58 1.50 -11.90
N ASP A 178 -18.29 0.48 -11.43
CA ASP A 178 -19.76 0.38 -11.55
C ASP A 178 -20.49 1.57 -10.90
N GLY A 179 -19.87 2.23 -9.91
CA GLY A 179 -20.34 3.48 -9.29
C GLY A 179 -20.20 4.74 -10.17
N GLY A 180 -19.77 4.61 -11.42
CA GLY A 180 -19.71 5.70 -12.40
C GLY A 180 -18.42 6.50 -12.41
N LYS A 181 -17.48 6.25 -11.48
CA LYS A 181 -16.15 6.87 -11.52
C LYS A 181 -15.32 6.25 -12.64
N PHE A 182 -14.58 7.10 -13.35
CA PHE A 182 -13.78 6.73 -14.51
C PHE A 182 -12.38 7.31 -14.39
N TRP A 183 -11.39 6.52 -14.77
CA TRP A 183 -9.97 6.87 -14.80
C TRP A 183 -9.35 6.46 -16.13
N THR A 184 -8.15 6.97 -16.38
CA THR A 184 -7.32 6.56 -17.50
C THR A 184 -5.91 6.25 -17.01
N THR A 185 -5.31 5.21 -17.55
CA THR A 185 -3.92 4.84 -17.26
C THR A 185 -3.24 4.24 -18.50
N GLY A 186 -1.94 3.92 -18.39
CA GLY A 186 -1.15 3.41 -19.50
C GLY A 186 -1.02 4.41 -20.66
N GLY A 187 -0.92 3.88 -21.87
CA GLY A 187 -0.77 4.67 -23.10
C GLY A 187 0.68 4.86 -23.56
N GLY A 188 1.62 4.13 -22.97
CA GLY A 188 3.01 4.09 -23.44
C GLY A 188 3.29 2.94 -24.40
N ALA A 189 2.54 1.84 -24.32
CA ALA A 189 2.65 0.71 -25.23
C ALA A 189 1.81 0.88 -26.50
N GLU A 190 2.26 0.26 -27.60
CA GLU A 190 1.47 0.15 -28.83
C GLU A 190 0.23 -0.73 -28.60
N GLY A 191 -0.91 -0.32 -29.16
CA GLY A 191 -2.17 -1.05 -29.04
C GLY A 191 -3.38 -0.13 -29.15
N GLY A 192 -4.56 -0.73 -29.40
CA GLY A 192 -5.83 -0.03 -29.31
C GLY A 192 -6.22 0.26 -27.86
N PRO A 193 -7.08 1.27 -27.60
CA PRO A 193 -7.56 1.54 -26.26
C PRO A 193 -8.41 0.37 -25.75
N VAL A 194 -8.17 -0.05 -24.52
CA VAL A 194 -9.02 -1.01 -23.80
C VAL A 194 -9.80 -0.31 -22.69
N VAL A 195 -10.95 -0.86 -22.32
CA VAL A 195 -11.72 -0.40 -21.16
C VAL A 195 -11.95 -1.56 -20.21
N VAL A 196 -11.47 -1.42 -18.97
CA VAL A 196 -11.63 -2.39 -17.89
C VAL A 196 -12.73 -1.90 -16.96
N ARG A 197 -13.72 -2.74 -16.68
CA ARG A 197 -14.94 -2.39 -15.94
C ARG A 197 -15.24 -3.39 -14.82
N GLY A 198 -15.75 -2.89 -13.69
CA GLY A 198 -16.29 -3.73 -12.62
C GLY A 198 -16.38 -3.03 -11.26
N PRO A 199 -16.60 -3.81 -10.18
CA PRO A 199 -16.62 -3.28 -8.82
C PRO A 199 -15.29 -2.64 -8.44
N ALA A 200 -15.32 -1.56 -7.63
CA ALA A 200 -14.11 -0.86 -7.23
C ALA A 200 -13.07 -1.75 -6.49
N PRO A 201 -13.46 -2.68 -5.59
CA PRO A 201 -12.52 -3.63 -4.99
C PRO A 201 -11.83 -4.54 -6.02
N GLU A 202 -12.53 -4.98 -7.06
CA GLU A 202 -11.95 -5.80 -8.13
C GLU A 202 -10.94 -5.00 -8.98
N LEU A 203 -11.28 -3.75 -9.30
CA LEU A 203 -10.38 -2.84 -10.02
C LEU A 203 -9.12 -2.54 -9.22
N LEU A 204 -9.27 -2.25 -7.91
CA LEU A 204 -8.15 -2.08 -7.01
C LEU A 204 -7.31 -3.37 -6.90
N GLY A 205 -7.97 -4.53 -6.81
CA GLY A 205 -7.31 -5.83 -6.77
C GLY A 205 -6.43 -6.06 -8.00
N TRP A 206 -6.93 -5.80 -9.19
CA TRP A 206 -6.16 -5.88 -10.42
C TRP A 206 -5.02 -4.84 -10.47
N LEU A 207 -5.33 -3.56 -10.22
CA LEU A 207 -4.34 -2.47 -10.25
C LEU A 207 -3.19 -2.68 -9.26
N SER A 208 -3.48 -3.29 -8.11
CA SER A 208 -2.50 -3.56 -7.05
C SER A 208 -1.85 -4.93 -7.13
N GLY A 209 -2.19 -5.75 -8.12
CA GLY A 209 -1.66 -7.11 -8.32
C GLY A 209 -2.18 -8.16 -7.31
N ARG A 210 -3.26 -7.86 -6.59
CA ARG A 210 -3.89 -8.75 -5.57
C ARG A 210 -5.01 -9.63 -6.12
N ARG A 211 -5.51 -9.33 -7.32
CA ARG A 211 -6.48 -10.15 -8.07
C ARG A 211 -6.05 -10.28 -9.52
N ASP A 212 -6.43 -11.39 -10.13
CA ASP A 212 -6.14 -11.69 -11.54
C ASP A 212 -7.08 -10.94 -12.52
N GLY A 213 -8.08 -10.23 -11.99
CA GLY A 213 -9.07 -9.50 -12.78
C GLY A 213 -10.11 -10.40 -13.46
N SER A 214 -10.25 -11.66 -13.04
CA SER A 214 -11.25 -12.60 -13.58
C SER A 214 -12.70 -12.14 -13.40
N ALA A 215 -12.96 -11.27 -12.42
CA ALA A 215 -14.26 -10.65 -12.19
C ALA A 215 -14.48 -9.34 -13.00
N LEU A 216 -13.49 -8.89 -13.77
CA LEU A 216 -13.56 -7.67 -14.55
C LEU A 216 -14.02 -7.94 -15.98
N THR A 217 -14.78 -7.01 -16.54
CA THR A 217 -15.13 -7.01 -17.96
C THR A 217 -14.14 -6.14 -18.73
N VAL A 218 -13.70 -6.62 -19.90
CA VAL A 218 -12.75 -5.89 -20.75
C VAL A 218 -13.33 -5.70 -22.14
N ASP A 219 -13.41 -4.44 -22.57
CA ASP A 219 -13.79 -4.04 -23.93
C ASP A 219 -12.53 -3.64 -24.71
N GLY A 220 -12.49 -3.97 -26.00
CA GLY A 220 -11.44 -3.48 -26.92
C GLY A 220 -10.11 -4.27 -26.86
N GLY A 221 -10.03 -5.37 -26.12
CA GLY A 221 -8.83 -6.22 -26.07
C GLY A 221 -8.83 -7.23 -24.91
N HIS A 222 -7.63 -7.59 -24.46
CA HIS A 222 -7.42 -8.40 -23.26
C HIS A 222 -7.11 -7.50 -22.06
N LEU A 223 -7.32 -8.03 -20.85
CA LEU A 223 -6.91 -7.35 -19.62
C LEU A 223 -5.41 -7.04 -19.67
N PRO A 224 -4.98 -5.77 -19.54
CA PRO A 224 -3.56 -5.44 -19.54
C PRO A 224 -2.84 -6.09 -18.36
N VAL A 225 -1.66 -6.65 -18.65
CA VAL A 225 -0.72 -7.06 -17.62
C VAL A 225 -0.04 -5.81 -17.09
N LEU A 226 -0.17 -5.56 -15.79
CA LEU A 226 0.46 -4.41 -15.14
C LEU A 226 1.85 -4.79 -14.63
N PRO A 227 2.85 -3.89 -14.74
CA PRO A 227 4.14 -4.07 -14.11
C PRO A 227 4.02 -4.23 -12.58
N PRO A 228 4.97 -4.91 -11.93
CA PRO A 228 5.00 -5.00 -10.48
C PRO A 228 5.13 -3.62 -9.81
N LEU A 229 4.57 -3.48 -8.61
CA LEU A 229 4.60 -2.24 -7.81
C LEU A 229 5.92 -2.01 -7.07
#